data_AF-A0A800MPX7-F1
#
_entry.id   AF-A0A800MPX7-F1
#
_cell.length_a   1.000
_cell.length_b   1.000
_cell.length_c   1.000
_cell.angle_alpha   90.00
_cell.angle_beta   90.00
_cell.angle_gamma   90.00
#
_symmetry.space_group_name_H-M   'P 1'
#
loop_
_entity.id
_entity.type
_entity.pdbx_description
1 polymer ?
#
loop_
_entity_poly.entity_id
_entity_poly.type
_entity_poly.pdbx_seq_one_letter_code
_entity_poly.pdbx_strand_id
1 'polypeptide(L)'
;MPAYSGYIAGAKESTAQNNLRSIYLMEQDYFYENGVYCVHACTNTANINKNLFGGKQSLDESASSPYLYSVTGSTTAYIAWARKRNPRDGLKQFRINEKNSIDDF
;
A
#
# COMPACT_ATOMS: atom_id res chain seq x y z
N MET A 1 6.86 -26.71 16.31
CA MET A 1 5.88 -25.70 16.76
C MET A 1 5.59 -24.73 15.61
N PRO A 2 4.49 -24.88 14.86
CA PRO A 2 4.21 -24.11 13.63
C PRO A 2 3.35 -22.84 13.82
N ALA A 3 2.70 -22.67 14.98
CA ALA A 3 1.68 -21.64 15.18
C ALA A 3 2.23 -20.19 15.23
N TYR A 4 3.47 -20.01 15.68
CA TYR A 4 4.07 -18.67 15.83
C TYR A 4 4.31 -17.98 14.48
N SER A 5 4.69 -18.77 13.46
CA SER A 5 4.94 -18.24 12.11
C SER A 5 3.66 -17.73 11.43
N GLY A 6 2.51 -18.36 11.70
CA GLY A 6 1.22 -17.93 11.15
C GLY A 6 0.69 -16.64 11.76
N TYR A 7 0.90 -16.44 13.07
CA TYR A 7 0.49 -15.21 13.76
C TYR A 7 1.25 -13.98 13.26
N ILE A 8 2.56 -14.12 13.04
CA ILE A 8 3.40 -13.04 12.47
C ILE A 8 2.95 -12.70 11.04
N ALA A 9 2.58 -13.70 10.24
CA ALA A 9 2.05 -13.47 8.90
C ALA A 9 0.75 -12.67 8.94
N GLY A 10 -0.22 -13.08 9.77
CA GLY A 10 -1.50 -12.37 9.91
C GLY A 10 -1.34 -10.92 10.39
N ALA A 11 -0.42 -10.65 11.33
CA ALA A 11 -0.14 -9.28 11.78
C ALA A 11 0.47 -8.40 10.67
N LYS A 12 1.39 -8.97 9.88
CA LYS A 12 1.99 -8.29 8.72
C LYS A 12 0.94 -8.00 7.64
N GLU A 13 0.08 -8.98 7.34
CA GLU A 13 -1.01 -8.85 6.38
C GLU A 13 -2.03 -7.80 6.81
N SER A 14 -2.43 -7.79 8.09
CA SER A 14 -3.32 -6.77 8.65
C SER A 14 -2.69 -5.36 8.57
N THR A 15 -1.39 -5.25 8.85
CA THR A 15 -0.65 -3.99 8.70
C THR A 15 -0.67 -3.53 7.23
N ALA A 16 -0.47 -4.44 6.27
CA ALA A 16 -0.53 -4.11 4.85
C ALA A 16 -1.92 -3.60 4.42
N GLN A 17 -3.00 -4.23 4.89
CA GLN A 17 -4.36 -3.77 4.62
C GLN A 17 -4.64 -2.39 5.23
N ASN A 18 -4.18 -2.15 6.47
CA ASN A 18 -4.31 -0.84 7.12
C ASN A 18 -3.55 0.24 6.35
N ASN A 19 -2.33 -0.06 5.91
CA ASN A 19 -1.54 0.85 5.08
C ASN A 19 -2.23 1.14 3.74
N LEU A 20 -2.85 0.14 3.11
CA LEU A 20 -3.66 0.36 1.90
C LEU A 20 -4.85 1.28 2.17
N ARG A 21 -5.54 1.13 3.31
CA ARG A 21 -6.62 2.06 3.70
C ARG A 21 -6.11 3.48 3.93
N SER A 22 -4.93 3.64 4.54
CA SER A 22 -4.29 4.95 4.68
C SER A 22 -3.93 5.56 3.33
N ILE A 23 -3.39 4.77 2.39
CA ILE A 23 -3.12 5.21 1.01
C ILE A 23 -4.43 5.63 0.34
N TYR A 24 -5.51 4.86 0.49
CA TYR A 24 -6.82 5.22 -0.05
C TYR A 24 -7.29 6.58 0.46
N LEU A 25 -7.22 6.82 1.77
CA LEU A 25 -7.63 8.11 2.34
C LEU A 25 -6.82 9.27 1.77
N MET A 26 -5.50 9.10 1.64
CA MET A 26 -4.66 10.15 1.07
C MET A 26 -4.85 10.31 -0.45
N GLU A 27 -5.15 9.26 -1.19
CA GLU A 27 -5.53 9.38 -2.61
C GLU A 27 -6.84 10.15 -2.78
N GLN A 28 -7.81 9.99 -1.87
CA GLN A 28 -9.05 10.80 -1.90
C GLN A 28 -8.76 12.27 -1.61
N ASP A 29 -7.91 12.55 -0.62
CA ASP A 29 -7.48 13.92 -0.29
C ASP A 29 -6.72 14.57 -1.47
N TYR A 30 -5.76 13.84 -2.03
CA TYR A 30 -5.00 14.28 -3.19
C TYR A 30 -5.89 14.54 -4.41
N PHE A 31 -6.88 13.68 -4.67
CA PHE A 31 -7.85 13.89 -5.75
C PHE A 31 -8.75 15.10 -5.48
N TYR A 32 -9.15 15.33 -4.23
CA TYR A 32 -9.95 16.50 -3.86
C TYR A 32 -9.18 17.81 -4.13
N GLU A 33 -7.87 17.84 -3.84
CA GLU A 33 -7.04 19.02 -4.05
C GLU A 33 -6.61 19.22 -5.51
N ASN A 34 -6.29 18.13 -6.23
CA ASN A 34 -5.64 18.21 -7.54
C ASN A 34 -6.56 17.82 -8.71
N GLY A 35 -7.73 17.25 -8.44
CA GLY A 35 -8.66 16.71 -9.45
C GLY A 35 -8.19 15.43 -10.13
N VAL A 36 -7.07 14.84 -9.70
CA VAL A 36 -6.47 13.62 -10.25
C VAL A 36 -5.82 12.79 -9.14
N TYR A 37 -5.77 11.46 -9.31
CA TYR A 37 -5.06 10.55 -8.39
C TYR A 37 -3.54 10.56 -8.61
N CYS A 38 -2.78 10.18 -7.58
CA CYS A 38 -1.32 10.19 -7.57
C CYS A 38 -0.68 9.03 -8.37
N VAL A 39 -1.17 8.68 -9.56
CA VAL A 39 -0.69 7.49 -10.26
C VAL A 39 0.76 7.60 -10.77
N HIS A 40 1.12 8.73 -11.37
CA HIS A 40 2.46 8.90 -11.97
C HIS A 40 3.55 9.22 -10.95
N ALA A 41 3.17 9.87 -9.85
CA ALA A 41 4.10 10.30 -8.83
C ALA A 41 4.21 9.30 -7.68
N CYS A 42 3.27 8.35 -7.50
CA CYS A 42 3.24 7.39 -6.40
C CYS A 42 3.59 5.95 -6.80
N THR A 43 4.62 5.78 -7.63
CA THR A 43 5.02 4.47 -8.20
C THR A 43 5.75 3.51 -7.24
N ASN A 44 6.17 3.98 -6.05
CA ASN A 44 6.83 3.18 -5.03
C ASN A 44 6.56 3.74 -3.61
N THR A 45 6.96 3.01 -2.55
CA THR A 45 6.68 3.41 -1.16
C THR A 45 7.23 4.79 -0.79
N ALA A 46 8.44 5.13 -1.23
CA ALA A 46 9.06 6.43 -0.94
C ALA A 46 8.33 7.59 -1.60
N ASN A 47 7.94 7.37 -2.86
CA ASN A 47 7.12 8.26 -3.64
C ASN A 47 5.73 8.47 -3.02
N ILE A 48 5.13 7.42 -2.48
CA ILE A 48 3.87 7.51 -1.73
C ILE A 48 4.07 8.35 -0.46
N ASN A 49 5.07 8.06 0.36
CA ASN A 49 5.35 8.84 1.57
C ASN A 49 5.60 10.32 1.27
N LYS A 50 6.31 10.62 0.18
CA LYS A 50 6.57 11.99 -0.26
C LYS A 50 5.29 12.72 -0.72
N ASN A 51 4.53 12.12 -1.63
CA ASN A 51 3.44 12.83 -2.32
C ASN A 51 2.08 12.71 -1.61
N LEU A 52 1.80 11.57 -0.97
CA LEU A 52 0.54 11.35 -0.25
C LEU A 52 0.65 11.59 1.25
N PHE A 53 1.82 11.40 1.87
CA PHE A 53 1.99 11.61 3.31
C PHE A 53 2.81 12.86 3.66
N GLY A 54 3.01 13.76 2.70
CA GLY A 54 3.72 15.03 2.91
C GLY A 54 5.17 14.85 3.39
N GLY A 55 5.84 13.78 2.97
CA GLY A 55 7.21 13.44 3.38
C GLY A 55 7.34 12.71 4.71
N LYS A 56 6.23 12.40 5.39
CA LYS A 56 6.25 11.58 6.60
C LYS A 56 6.43 10.10 6.23
N GLN A 57 7.25 9.38 7.00
CA GLN A 57 7.44 7.94 6.86
C GLN A 57 6.26 7.15 7.44
N SER A 58 5.06 7.36 6.90
CA SER A 58 3.83 6.66 7.32
C SER A 58 3.87 5.19 6.89
N LEU A 59 4.51 4.89 5.76
CA LEU A 59 4.78 3.54 5.29
C LEU A 59 6.24 3.17 5.58
N ASP A 60 6.48 1.94 6.03
CA ASP A 60 7.83 1.43 6.24
C ASP A 60 8.52 1.17 4.89
N GLU A 61 9.50 2.01 4.57
CA GLU A 61 10.35 1.93 3.38
C GLU A 61 11.60 1.06 3.59
N SER A 62 11.91 0.69 4.84
CA SER A 62 13.15 0.01 5.21
C SER A 62 13.31 -1.33 4.48
N ALA A 63 14.57 -1.80 4.38
CA ALA A 63 14.86 -3.12 3.82
C ALA A 63 14.13 -4.26 4.54
N SER A 64 13.76 -4.05 5.81
CA SER A 64 13.05 -5.00 6.67
C SER A 64 11.54 -5.03 6.44
N SER A 65 10.99 -4.06 5.71
CA SER A 65 9.56 -3.97 5.45
C SER A 65 9.07 -5.20 4.65
N PRO A 66 8.07 -5.95 5.15
CA PRO A 66 7.57 -7.14 4.48
C PRO A 66 6.84 -6.82 3.17
N TYR A 67 6.42 -5.57 2.97
CA TYR A 67 5.64 -5.13 1.82
C TYR A 67 6.28 -3.94 1.11
N LEU A 68 6.04 -3.88 -0.20
CA LEU A 68 6.31 -2.75 -1.07
C LEU A 68 4.97 -2.19 -1.56
N TYR A 69 4.84 -0.87 -1.51
CA TYR A 69 3.63 -0.18 -1.91
C TYR A 69 3.85 0.57 -3.22
N SER A 70 2.85 0.57 -4.10
CA SER A 70 2.90 1.30 -5.37
C SER A 70 1.48 1.59 -5.85
N VAL A 71 1.28 2.74 -6.50
CA VAL A 71 0.03 3.10 -7.15
C VAL A 71 0.20 3.03 -8.67
N THR A 72 -0.79 2.46 -9.35
CA THR A 72 -0.85 2.36 -10.82
C THR A 72 -2.28 2.63 -11.30
N GLY A 73 -2.48 2.98 -12.57
CA GLY A 73 -3.82 3.21 -13.14
C GLY A 73 -3.85 4.40 -14.06
N SER A 74 -4.88 5.23 -13.91
CA SER A 74 -5.09 6.50 -14.61
C SER A 74 -5.37 7.64 -13.62
N THR A 75 -5.48 8.87 -14.11
CA THR A 75 -5.78 10.03 -13.27
C THR A 75 -7.16 9.98 -12.59
N THR A 76 -8.08 9.14 -13.05
CA THR A 76 -9.47 9.04 -12.54
C THR A 76 -9.81 7.68 -11.92
N ALA A 77 -8.92 6.70 -12.01
CA ALA A 77 -9.08 5.39 -11.36
C ALA A 77 -7.69 4.82 -11.05
N TYR A 78 -7.52 4.22 -9.88
CA TYR A 78 -6.22 3.71 -9.45
C TYR A 78 -6.33 2.35 -8.78
N ILE A 79 -5.19 1.66 -8.74
CA ILE A 79 -4.97 0.49 -7.92
C ILE A 79 -3.70 0.74 -7.11
N ALA A 80 -3.84 0.76 -5.80
CA ALA A 80 -2.74 0.75 -4.87
C ALA A 80 -2.44 -0.70 -4.49
N TRP A 81 -1.18 -1.09 -4.63
CA TRP A 81 -0.70 -2.45 -4.43
C TRP A 81 0.09 -2.53 -3.13
N ALA A 82 -0.07 -3.62 -2.39
CA ALA A 82 0.82 -4.07 -1.34
C ALA A 82 1.40 -5.43 -1.74
N ARG A 83 2.58 -5.42 -2.35
CA ARG A 83 3.27 -6.63 -2.80
C ARG A 83 4.26 -7.08 -1.75
N LYS A 84 4.34 -8.38 -1.49
CA LYS A 84 5.39 -8.92 -0.62
C LYS A 84 6.75 -8.53 -1.19
N ARG A 85 7.64 -8.04 -0.34
CA ARG A 85 9.00 -7.66 -0.73
C ARG A 85 9.79 -8.88 -1.17
N ASN A 86 9.66 -9.97 -0.42
CA ASN A 86 10.31 -11.24 -0.72
C ASN A 86 9.29 -12.23 -1.29
N PRO A 87 9.42 -12.69 -2.55
CA PRO A 87 8.44 -13.58 -3.16
C PRO A 87 8.37 -14.95 -2.49
N ARG A 88 9.43 -15.33 -1.76
CA ARG A 88 9.52 -16.57 -0.96
C ARG A 88 8.75 -16.51 0.36
N ASP A 89 8.32 -15.32 0.80
CA ASP A 89 7.48 -15.21 1.99
C ASP A 89 6.10 -15.82 1.70
N GLY A 90 5.59 -16.56 2.68
CA GLY A 90 4.22 -17.10 2.68
C GLY A 90 3.13 -16.04 2.94
N LEU A 91 3.46 -14.76 2.74
CA LEU A 91 2.56 -13.63 2.90
C LEU A 91 1.66 -13.49 1.68
N LYS A 92 0.38 -13.19 1.90
CA LYS A 92 -0.54 -12.77 0.85
C LYS A 92 -0.20 -11.38 0.34
N GLN A 93 -0.59 -11.10 -0.90
CA GLN A 93 -0.52 -9.76 -1.49
C GLN A 93 -1.91 -9.15 -1.50
N PHE A 94 -1.98 -7.83 -1.42
CA PHE A 94 -3.25 -7.10 -1.38
C PHE A 94 -3.24 -5.94 -2.35
N ARG A 95 -4.43 -5.52 -2.75
CA ARG A 95 -4.64 -4.28 -3.49
C ARG A 95 -5.90 -3.58 -3.00
N ILE A 96 -5.94 -2.26 -3.16
CA ILE A 96 -7.14 -1.45 -2.97
C ILE A 96 -7.33 -0.53 -4.18
N ASN A 97 -8.58 -0.21 -4.51
CA ASN A 97 -8.94 0.72 -5.58
C ASN A 97 -9.68 1.96 -5.05
N GLU A 98 -10.07 2.85 -5.95
CA GLU A 98 -10.78 4.10 -5.64
C GLU A 98 -12.15 3.90 -4.97
N LYS A 99 -12.66 2.67 -4.92
CA LYS A 99 -13.93 2.30 -4.29
C LYS A 99 -13.75 1.71 -2.88
N ASN A 100 -12.54 1.78 -2.31
CA ASN A 100 -12.21 1.17 -1.02
C ASN A 100 -12.45 -0.35 -0.99
N SER A 101 -12.29 -1.02 -2.14
CA SER A 101 -12.39 -2.48 -2.24
C SER A 101 -11.01 -3.11 -2.06
N ILE A 102 -10.82 -3.88 -0.99
CA ILE A 102 -9.58 -4.64 -0.76
C ILE A 102 -9.75 -6.05 -1.30
N ASP A 103 -8.78 -6.49 -2.11
CA ASP A 103 -8.70 -7.85 -2.66
C ASP A 103 -7.32 -8.47 -2.40
N ASP A 104 -7.25 -9.78 -2.16
CA ASP A 104 -6.00 -10.56 -2.20
C ASP A 104 -5.77 -11.23 -3.57
N PHE A 105 -4.50 -11.48 -3.92
CA PHE A 105 -4.11 -12.09 -5.21
C PHE A 105 -2.74 -12.79 -5.15
#